data_AF-A0A350T2S4-F1
#
_entry.id   AF-A0A350T2S4-F1
#
_cell.length_a   1.000
_cell.length_b   1.000
_cell.length_c   1.000
_cell.angle_alpha   90.00
_cell.angle_beta   90.00
_cell.angle_gamma   90.00
#
_symmetry.space_group_name_H-M   'P 1'
#
loop_
_entity.id
_entity.type
_entity.pdbx_description
1 polymer ?
#
loop_
_entity_poly.entity_id
_entity_poly.type
_entity_poly.pdbx_seq_one_letter_code
_entity_poly.pdbx_strand_id
1 'polypeptide(L)' 'MNTTLLPPRRYSVIVTWDAESETWLANVPTLGIMTFGTTADEAFEMAEDAISGHLEALIARHLPIPVEDHPAEVRSLTVR' A
#
# COMPACT_ATOMS: atom_id res chain seq x y z
N MET A 1 14.36 20.70 -1.30
CA MET A 1 13.92 20.38 -2.67
C MET A 1 12.40 20.46 -2.68
N ASN A 2 11.81 21.15 -3.65
CA ASN A 2 10.38 21.47 -3.69
C ASN A 2 9.59 20.22 -4.12
N THR A 3 8.85 19.59 -3.20
CA THR A 3 8.09 18.34 -3.42
C THR A 3 6.86 18.50 -4.35
N THR A 4 6.59 19.72 -4.84
CA THR A 4 5.34 20.14 -5.50
C THR A 4 5.21 19.76 -6.99
N LEU A 5 6.06 18.89 -7.55
CA LEU A 5 6.06 18.59 -9.00
C LEU A 5 5.79 17.13 -9.39
N LEU A 6 5.59 16.22 -8.44
CA LEU A 6 5.23 14.85 -8.79
C LEU A 6 3.72 14.77 -9.08
N PRO A 7 3.30 14.23 -10.25
CA PRO A 7 1.89 14.01 -10.51
C PRO A 7 1.30 13.06 -9.48
N PRO A 8 0.00 13.18 -9.16
CA PRO A 8 -0.66 12.30 -8.20
C PRO A 8 -0.47 10.84 -8.62
N ARG A 9 -0.08 10.01 -7.65
CA ARG A 9 0.14 8.58 -7.85
C ARG A 9 -0.98 7.81 -7.17
N ARG A 10 -1.38 6.70 -7.80
CA ARG A 10 -2.37 5.78 -7.27
C ARG A 10 -1.69 4.43 -7.11
N TYR A 11 -1.95 3.80 -5.98
CA TYR A 11 -1.51 2.45 -5.66
C TYR A 11 -2.73 1.68 -5.14
N SER A 12 -2.86 0.42 -5.52
CA SER A 12 -3.88 -0.44 -4.95
C SER A 12 -3.47 -0.91 -3.57
N VAL A 13 -4.41 -0.83 -2.62
CA VAL A 13 -4.25 -1.37 -1.27
C VAL A 13 -5.22 -2.53 -1.11
N ILE A 14 -4.70 -3.71 -0.80
CA ILE A 14 -5.48 -4.92 -0.55
C ILE A 14 -5.59 -5.07 0.96
N VAL A 15 -6.82 -4.99 1.49
CA VAL A 15 -7.08 -5.14 2.92
C VAL A 15 -7.71 -6.50 3.18
N THR A 16 -7.10 -7.29 4.06
CA THR A 16 -7.53 -8.66 4.39
C THR A 16 -7.52 -8.88 5.89
N TRP A 17 -8.46 -9.68 6.39
CA TRP A 17 -8.40 -10.19 7.75
C TRP A 17 -7.41 -11.35 7.85
N ASP A 18 -6.49 -11.29 8.80
CA ASP A 18 -5.65 -12.41 9.19
C ASP A 18 -6.18 -13.04 10.48
N ALA A 19 -6.64 -14.29 10.35
CA ALA A 19 -7.23 -15.02 11.45
C ALA A 19 -6.20 -15.56 12.46
N GLU A 20 -4.93 -15.70 12.08
CA GLU A 20 -3.89 -16.20 12.99
C GLU A 20 -3.48 -15.12 13.99
N SER A 21 -3.28 -13.90 13.51
CA SER A 21 -2.89 -12.75 14.34
C SER A 21 -4.07 -11.90 14.82
N GLU A 22 -5.29 -12.26 14.44
CA GLU A 22 -6.52 -11.51 14.75
C GLU A 22 -6.40 -10.01 14.40
N THR A 23 -5.83 -9.72 13.22
CA THR A 23 -5.56 -8.35 12.77
C THR A 23 -6.01 -8.13 11.34
N TRP A 24 -6.28 -6.88 10.98
CA TRP A 24 -6.41 -6.49 9.58
C TRP A 24 -5.04 -6.18 9.01
N LEU A 25 -4.73 -6.77 7.86
CA LEU A 25 -3.52 -6.50 7.09
C LEU A 25 -3.88 -5.62 5.90
N ALA A 26 -3.07 -4.60 5.64
CA ALA A 26 -3.11 -3.83 4.41
C ALA A 26 -1.81 -4.06 3.64
N ASN A 27 -1.94 -4.52 2.39
CA ASN A 27 -0.84 -4.82 1.51
C ASN A 27 -0.87 -3.89 0.29
N VAL A 28 0.28 -3.32 -0.07
CA VAL A 28 0.47 -2.48 -1.25
C VAL A 28 1.46 -3.20 -2.18
N PRO A 29 0.98 -4.08 -3.07
CA PRO A 29 1.85 -5.01 -3.81
C PRO A 29 2.96 -4.32 -4.59
N THR A 30 2.64 -3.24 -5.31
CA THR A 30 3.58 -2.49 -6.14
C THR A 30 4.75 -1.90 -5.36
N LEU A 31 4.56 -1.60 -4.07
CA LEU A 31 5.58 -1.00 -3.20
C LEU A 31 6.20 -2.02 -2.24
N GLY A 32 5.67 -3.25 -2.19
CA GLY A 32 6.10 -4.25 -1.21
C GLY A 32 5.85 -3.81 0.25
N ILE A 33 4.90 -2.92 0.47
CA ILE A 33 4.55 -2.42 1.80
C ILE A 33 3.45 -3.30 2.39
N MET A 34 3.59 -3.60 3.68
CA MET A 34 2.57 -4.27 4.47
C MET A 34 2.46 -3.60 5.82
N THR A 35 1.24 -3.27 6.21
CA THR A 35 0.88 -2.69 7.51
C THR A 35 -0.26 -3.49 8.12
N PHE A 36 -0.59 -3.20 9.37
CA PHE A 36 -1.66 -3.87 10.09
C PHE A 36 -2.41 -2.90 10.98
N GLY A 37 -3.60 -3.29 11.42
CA GLY A 37 -4.46 -2.52 12.31
C GLY A 37 -5.51 -3.40 12.97
N THR A 38 -6.07 -2.95 14.09
CA THR A 38 -7.17 -3.64 14.76
C THR A 38 -8.48 -3.54 13.97
N THR A 39 -8.57 -2.57 13.05
CA THR A 39 -9.67 -2.41 12.09
C THR A 39 -9.16 -2.33 10.66
N ALA A 40 -10.03 -2.59 9.69
CA ALA A 40 -9.72 -2.48 8.27
C ALA A 40 -9.29 -1.04 7.90
N ASP A 41 -9.99 -0.04 8.45
CA ASP A 41 -9.70 1.37 8.23
C ASP A 41 -8.34 1.76 8.83
N GLU A 42 -8.05 1.32 10.06
CA GLU A 42 -6.75 1.55 10.69
C GLU A 42 -5.59 0.95 9.87
N ALA A 43 -5.74 -0.31 9.42
CA ALA A 43 -4.71 -0.93 8.57
C ALA A 43 -4.47 -0.13 7.28
N PHE A 44 -5.55 0.41 6.68
CA PHE A 44 -5.51 1.23 5.48
C PHE A 44 -4.86 2.60 5.72
N GLU A 45 -5.21 3.30 6.81
CA GLU A 45 -4.57 4.56 7.22
C GLU A 45 -3.06 4.36 7.47
N MET A 46 -2.70 3.28 8.17
CA MET A 46 -1.29 2.92 8.37
C MET A 46 -0.56 2.67 7.05
N ALA A 47 -1.24 2.12 6.04
CA ALA A 47 -0.66 1.94 4.71
C ALA A 47 -0.43 3.29 4.01
N GLU A 48 -1.35 4.26 4.13
CA GLU A 48 -1.18 5.61 3.58
C GLU A 48 0.07 6.31 4.14
N ASP A 49 0.27 6.25 5.46
CA ASP A 49 1.46 6.78 6.12
C ASP A 49 2.74 6.08 5.65
N ALA A 50 2.71 4.75 5.57
CA ALA A 50 3.86 3.96 5.10
C ALA A 50 4.21 4.25 3.63
N ILE A 51 3.21 4.41 2.76
CA ILE A 51 3.39 4.82 1.36
C ILE A 51 4.07 6.19 1.33
N SER A 52 3.54 7.16 2.08
CA SER A 52 4.07 8.52 2.10
C SER A 52 5.54 8.56 2.51
N GLY A 53 5.88 7.91 3.63
CA GLY A 53 7.27 7.83 4.10
C GLY A 53 8.20 7.08 3.14
N HIS A 54 7.71 6.02 2.49
CA HIS A 54 8.48 5.29 1.49
C HIS A 54 8.81 6.15 0.26
N LEU A 55 7.82 6.88 -0.26
CA LEU A 55 7.99 7.79 -1.39
C LEU A 55 8.97 8.92 -1.06
N GLU A 56 8.85 9.53 0.12
CA GLU A 56 9.80 10.55 0.59
C GLU A 56 11.23 10.02 0.63
N ALA A 57 11.44 8.81 1.15
CA ALA A 57 12.75 8.18 1.22
C ALA A 57 13.35 7.91 -0.18
N LEU A 58 12.54 7.47 -1.14
CA LEU A 58 12.98 7.27 -2.52
C LEU A 58 13.39 8.60 -3.18
N ILE A 59 12.57 9.63 -3.02
CA ILE A 59 12.84 10.98 -3.54
C ILE A 59 14.15 11.51 -2.98
N ALA A 60 14.34 11.45 -1.65
CA ALA A 60 15.55 11.94 -0.99
C ALA A 60 16.82 11.23 -1.49
N ARG A 61 16.69 9.95 -1.87
CA ARG A 61 17.78 9.12 -2.38
C ARG A 61 17.94 9.17 -3.90
N HIS A 62 17.14 9.99 -4.60
CA HIS A 62 17.12 10.08 -6.07
C HIS A 62 16.86 8.71 -6.73
N LEU A 63 16.05 7.87 -6.09
CA LEU A 63 15.67 6.56 -6.60
C LEU A 63 14.39 6.66 -7.44
N PRO A 64 14.18 5.74 -8.40
CA PRO A 64 12.95 5.69 -9.17
C PRO A 64 11.72 5.48 -8.28
N ILE A 65 10.64 6.21 -8.57
CA ILE A 65 9.35 6.02 -7.91
C ILE A 65 8.55 4.96 -8.68
N PRO A 66 8.18 3.83 -8.05
CA PRO A 66 7.37 2.80 -8.69
C PRO A 66 6.07 3.36 -9.24
N VAL A 67 5.67 2.90 -10.43
CA VAL A 67 4.38 3.20 -11.06
C VAL A 67 3.54 1.95 -11.00
N GLU A 68 2.27 2.08 -10.64
CA GLU A 68 1.29 1.01 -10.82
C GLU A 68 0.64 1.15 -12.20
N ASP A 69 1.12 0.39 -13.17
CA ASP A 69 0.56 0.39 -14.54
C ASP A 69 -0.78 -0.34 -14.60
N HIS A 70 -0.96 -1.36 -13.75
CA HIS A 70 -2.16 -2.16 -13.63
C HIS A 70 -2.57 -2.25 -12.15
N PRO A 71 -3.74 -1.69 -11.78
CA PRO A 71 -4.29 -1.85 -10.44
C PRO A 71 -4.47 -3.32 -10.06
N ALA A 72 -4.29 -3.63 -8.78
CA ALA A 72 -4.57 -4.96 -8.26
C ALA A 72 -6.05 -5.32 -8.46
N GLU A 73 -6.30 -6.54 -8.91
CA GLU A 73 -7.64 -7.09 -9.06
C GLU A 73 -7.83 -8.23 -8.05
N VAL A 74 -8.80 -8.09 -7.16
CA VAL A 74 -9.17 -9.14 -6.21
C VAL A 74 -10.22 -10.05 -6.85
N ARG A 75 -9.92 -11.35 -6.96
CA ARG A 75 -10.86 -12.35 -7.47
C ARG A 75 -11.07 -13.46 -6.45
N SER A 76 -12.30 -13.96 -6.39
CA SER A 76 -12.67 -15.10 -5.55
C SER A 76 -13.32 -16.17 -6.42
N LEU A 77 -13.02 -17.43 -6.14
CA LEU A 77 -13.65 -18.59 -6.75
C LEU A 77 -13.90 -19.65 -5.68
N THR A 78 -14.99 -20.39 -5.81
CA THR A 78 -15.29 -21.53 -4.95
C THR A 78 -14.88 -22.81 -5.67
N VAL A 79 -13.98 -23.57 -5.06
CA VAL A 79 -13.62 -24.92 -5.51
C VAL A 79 -14.50 -25.93 -4.77
N ARG A 80 -14.94 -26.99 -5.45
CA ARG A 80 -15.75 -28.09 -4.91
C ARG A 80 -14.99 -29.41 -5.03
#